data_AF-A0A958QWD2-F1
#
_entry.id   AF-A0A958QWD2-F1
#
_cell.length_a   1.000
_cell.length_b   1.000
_cell.length_c   1.000
_cell.angle_alpha   90.00
_cell.angle_beta   90.00
_cell.angle_gamma   90.00
#
_symmetry.space_group_name_H-M   'P 1'
#
loop_
_entity.id
_entity.type
_entity.pdbx_description
1 polymer ?
#
loop_
_entity_poly.entity_id
_entity_poly.type
_entity_poly.pdbx_seq_one_letter_code
_entity_poly.pdbx_strand_id
1 'polypeptide(L)'
;LITRGLKEMGRLIVTMGGLPETVSGLSGLGDLLLTATGDLSRNRRVGMALGRGESLDTILADLGQVAEGVGATAKILQLAARHSVHLPITEEVQKLLSGETTVQQSIEALLSRTRRSEHQAQSE
;
A
#
# COMPACT_ATOMS: atom_id res chain seq x y z
N LEU A 1 9.85 -1.82 -2.72
CA LEU A 1 8.40 -1.59 -2.57
C LEU A 1 8.07 -0.23 -1.95
N ILE A 2 8.76 0.21 -0.88
CA ILE A 2 8.51 1.51 -0.23
C ILE A 2 8.50 2.69 -1.20
N THR A 3 9.53 2.84 -2.04
CA THR A 3 9.61 3.93 -3.04
C THR A 3 8.45 3.90 -4.05
N ARG A 4 8.08 2.72 -4.53
CA ARG A 4 6.91 2.53 -5.41
C ARG A 4 5.61 2.90 -4.70
N GLY A 5 5.44 2.49 -3.44
CA GLY A 5 4.27 2.83 -2.61
C GLY A 5 4.14 4.34 -2.36
N LEU A 6 5.25 5.01 -2.04
CA LEU A 6 5.29 6.47 -1.92
C LEU A 6 4.87 7.16 -3.22
N LYS A 7 5.29 6.62 -4.38
CA LYS A 7 4.85 7.12 -5.68
C LYS A 7 3.35 6.91 -5.93
N GLU A 8 2.74 5.84 -5.41
CA GLU A 8 1.28 5.65 -5.49
C GLU A 8 0.53 6.66 -4.64
N MET A 9 0.95 6.80 -3.37
CA MET A 9 0.41 7.83 -2.47
C MET A 9 0.53 9.22 -3.08
N GLY A 10 1.70 9.54 -3.65
CA GLY A 10 1.95 10.83 -4.27
C GLY A 10 1.03 11.10 -5.46
N ARG A 11 0.81 10.12 -6.36
CA ARG A 11 -0.15 10.28 -7.46
C ARG A 11 -1.55 10.61 -6.95
N LEU A 12 -2.04 9.86 -5.96
CA LEU A 12 -3.38 10.10 -5.41
C LEU A 12 -3.48 11.49 -4.76
N ILE A 13 -2.52 11.83 -3.89
CA ILE A 13 -2.51 13.10 -3.15
C ILE A 13 -2.48 14.29 -4.12
N VAL A 14 -1.61 14.27 -5.12
CA VAL A 14 -1.49 15.35 -6.12
C VAL A 14 -2.76 15.46 -6.97
N THR A 15 -3.34 14.34 -7.42
CA THR A 15 -4.62 14.37 -8.16
C THR A 15 -5.76 14.96 -7.33
N MET A 16 -5.72 14.85 -6.00
CA MET A 16 -6.68 15.47 -5.09
C MET A 16 -6.38 16.94 -4.75
N GLY A 17 -5.37 17.56 -5.40
CA GLY A 17 -4.96 18.95 -5.16
C GLY A 17 -3.99 19.12 -3.98
N GLY A 18 -3.45 18.03 -3.44
CA GLY A 18 -2.41 18.07 -2.40
C GLY A 18 -1.04 18.49 -2.94
N LEU A 19 -0.20 18.98 -2.03
CA LEU A 19 1.15 19.44 -2.35
C LEU A 19 2.13 18.26 -2.41
N PRO A 20 2.93 18.11 -3.50
CA PRO A 20 3.96 17.06 -3.60
C PRO A 20 4.93 17.05 -2.42
N GLU A 21 5.26 18.23 -1.89
CA GLU A 21 6.22 18.40 -0.79
C GLU A 21 5.74 17.72 0.50
N THR A 22 4.42 17.66 0.72
CA THR A 22 3.80 16.96 1.86
C THR A 22 4.07 15.46 1.82
N VAL A 23 4.16 14.89 0.60
CA VAL A 23 4.44 13.47 0.39
C VAL A 23 5.90 13.16 0.70
N SER A 24 6.82 14.03 0.30
CA SER A 24 8.25 13.88 0.60
C SER A 24 8.63 14.25 2.04
N GLY A 25 7.75 14.94 2.77
CA GLY A 25 7.98 15.41 4.14
C GLY A 25 7.77 14.33 5.21
N LEU A 26 7.83 14.76 6.48
CA LEU A 26 7.69 13.88 7.65
C LEU A 26 6.35 13.14 7.69
N SER A 27 5.26 13.79 7.28
CA SER A 27 3.91 13.20 7.25
C SER A 27 3.73 12.13 6.17
N GLY A 28 4.59 12.12 5.14
CA GLY A 28 4.51 11.16 4.03
C GLY A 28 5.63 10.13 4.11
N LEU A 29 6.82 10.49 3.61
CA LEU A 29 7.99 9.62 3.59
C LEU A 29 8.43 9.21 5.00
N GLY A 30 8.43 10.16 5.95
CA GLY A 30 8.87 9.91 7.32
C GLY A 30 8.01 8.85 8.01
N ASP A 31 6.70 9.09 8.05
CA ASP A 31 5.74 8.17 8.65
C ASP A 31 5.69 6.82 7.91
N LEU A 32 5.75 6.82 6.57
CA LEU A 32 5.80 5.60 5.78
C LEU A 32 7.03 4.75 6.13
N LEU A 33 8.22 5.35 6.21
CA LEU A 33 9.43 4.61 6.56
C LEU A 33 9.35 4.06 7.98
N LEU A 34 8.95 4.87 8.95
CA LEU A 34 8.80 4.46 10.35
C LEU A 34 7.81 3.29 10.47
N THR A 35 6.64 3.41 9.83
CA THR A 35 5.58 2.41 9.90
C THR A 35 5.92 1.14 9.11
N ALA A 36 6.61 1.25 7.97
CA ALA A 36 6.98 0.10 7.14
C ALA A 36 8.20 -0.67 7.65
N THR A 37 9.03 -0.08 8.51
CA THR A 37 10.27 -0.70 9.01
C THR A 37 10.30 -0.93 10.52
N GLY A 38 9.49 -0.22 11.31
CA GLY A 38 9.49 -0.34 12.77
C GLY A 38 8.76 -1.59 13.29
N ASP A 39 9.34 -2.28 14.27
CA ASP A 39 8.76 -3.49 14.89
C ASP A 39 7.45 -3.24 15.65
N LEU A 40 7.25 -2.01 16.13
CA LEU A 40 6.04 -1.62 16.85
C LEU A 40 4.83 -1.40 15.94
N SER A 41 5.04 -1.28 14.64
CA SER A 41 3.97 -1.04 13.66
C SER A 41 3.00 -2.23 13.60
N ARG A 42 1.74 -1.97 13.95
CA ARG A 42 0.64 -2.95 13.83
C ARG A 42 0.48 -3.41 12.38
N ASN A 43 0.49 -2.47 11.44
CA ASN A 43 0.35 -2.77 10.01
C ASN A 43 1.51 -3.65 9.50
N ARG A 44 2.74 -3.39 9.96
CA ARG A 44 3.89 -4.21 9.59
C ARG A 44 3.77 -5.62 10.17
N ARG A 45 3.35 -5.76 11.44
CA ARG A 45 3.13 -7.07 12.05
C ARG A 45 2.09 -7.90 11.27
N VAL A 46 0.97 -7.28 10.85
CA VAL A 46 -0.02 -7.92 9.97
C VAL A 46 0.62 -8.35 8.65
N GLY A 47 1.32 -7.45 7.96
CA GLY A 47 1.98 -7.77 6.68
C GLY A 47 3.01 -8.89 6.79
N MET A 48 3.78 -8.92 7.88
CA MET A 48 4.76 -9.98 8.15
C MET A 48 4.10 -11.33 8.39
N ALA A 49 2.97 -11.36 9.11
CA ALA A 49 2.22 -12.59 9.37
C ALA A 49 1.53 -13.12 8.09
N LEU A 50 0.92 -12.22 7.30
CA LEU A 50 0.43 -12.56 5.95
C LEU A 50 1.56 -13.15 5.10
N GLY A 51 2.76 -12.54 5.15
CA GLY A 51 3.96 -13.03 4.47
C GLY A 51 4.43 -14.43 4.90
N ARG A 52 4.07 -14.86 6.12
CA ARG A 52 4.30 -16.23 6.62
C ARG A 52 3.19 -17.20 6.25
N GLY A 53 2.13 -16.73 5.58
CA GLY A 53 0.99 -17.55 5.16
C GLY A 53 -0.09 -17.71 6.23
N GLU A 54 -0.05 -16.92 7.31
CA GLU A 54 -1.10 -16.93 8.33
C GLU A 54 -2.39 -16.30 7.78
N SER A 55 -3.56 -16.79 8.22
CA SER A 55 -4.85 -16.25 7.79
C SER A 55 -5.12 -14.88 8.43
N LEU A 56 -5.76 -13.97 7.70
CA LEU A 56 -6.05 -12.63 8.22
C LEU A 56 -6.88 -12.69 9.52
N ASP A 57 -7.84 -13.60 9.61
CA ASP A 57 -8.68 -13.77 10.80
C ASP A 57 -7.85 -14.17 12.03
N THR A 58 -6.93 -15.12 11.88
CA THR A 58 -5.99 -15.51 12.95
C THR A 58 -5.11 -14.33 13.36
N ILE A 59 -4.55 -13.62 12.38
CA ILE A 59 -3.65 -12.49 12.63
C ILE A 59 -4.37 -11.39 13.43
N LEU A 60 -5.59 -11.05 13.05
CA LEU A 60 -6.36 -9.99 13.71
C LEU A 60 -6.80 -10.40 15.12
N ALA A 61 -7.15 -11.67 15.32
CA ALA A 61 -7.45 -12.22 16.64
C ALA A 61 -6.23 -12.14 17.58
N ASP A 62 -5.07 -12.56 17.10
CA ASP A 62 -3.81 -12.54 17.87
C ASP A 62 -3.29 -11.12 18.14
N LEU A 63 -3.51 -10.20 17.20
CA LEU A 63 -3.09 -8.80 17.34
C LEU A 63 -3.84 -8.09 18.47
N GLY A 64 -5.11 -8.45 18.71
CA GLY A 64 -5.97 -7.88 19.75
C GLY A 64 -6.25 -6.38 19.61
N GLN A 65 -5.87 -5.77 18.49
CA GLN A 65 -5.96 -4.34 18.21
C GLN A 65 -6.23 -4.11 16.72
N VAL A 66 -6.79 -2.94 16.40
CA VAL A 66 -7.09 -2.56 15.01
C VAL A 66 -5.79 -2.23 14.26
N ALA A 67 -5.55 -2.93 13.15
CA ALA A 67 -4.58 -2.52 12.13
C ALA A 67 -5.28 -1.62 11.11
N GLU A 68 -5.03 -0.31 11.20
CA GLU A 68 -5.71 0.72 10.41
C GLU A 68 -5.64 0.47 8.90
N GLY A 69 -4.50 -0.03 8.41
CA GLY A 69 -4.28 -0.32 7.00
C GLY A 69 -5.26 -1.35 6.43
N VAL A 70 -5.68 -2.32 7.24
CA VAL A 70 -6.65 -3.35 6.82
C VAL A 70 -8.00 -2.71 6.47
N GLY A 71 -8.51 -1.83 7.33
CA GLY A 71 -9.78 -1.14 7.10
C GLY A 71 -9.69 0.05 6.12
N ALA A 72 -8.52 0.66 5.99
CA ALA A 72 -8.30 1.80 5.11
C ALA A 72 -8.16 1.41 3.64
N THR A 73 -7.61 0.23 3.33
CA THR A 73 -7.24 -0.18 1.96
C THR A 73 -8.43 -0.08 0.99
N ALA A 74 -9.58 -0.67 1.32
CA ALA A 74 -10.77 -0.62 0.48
C ALA A 74 -11.26 0.82 0.24
N LYS A 75 -11.19 1.67 1.27
CA LYS A 75 -11.61 3.08 1.18
C LYS A 75 -10.67 3.90 0.28
N ILE A 76 -9.38 3.65 0.37
CA ILE A 76 -8.37 4.29 -0.49
C ILE A 76 -8.59 3.89 -1.95
N LEU A 77 -8.88 2.61 -2.23
CA LEU A 77 -9.19 2.17 -3.60
C LEU A 77 -10.47 2.80 -4.15
N GLN A 78 -11.51 2.91 -3.33
CA GLN A 78 -12.74 3.61 -3.73
C GLN A 78 -12.47 5.09 -4.04
N LEU A 79 -11.65 5.76 -3.22
CA LEU A 79 -11.25 7.14 -3.45
C LEU A 79 -10.44 7.28 -4.74
N ALA A 80 -9.45 6.41 -4.94
CA ALA A 80 -8.62 6.40 -6.13
C ALA A 80 -9.43 6.18 -7.42
N ALA A 81 -10.42 5.29 -7.38
CA ALA A 81 -11.34 5.07 -8.49
C ALA A 81 -12.14 6.32 -8.87
N ARG A 82 -12.63 7.09 -7.89
CA ARG A 82 -13.33 8.37 -8.14
C ARG A 82 -12.45 9.40 -8.85
N HIS A 83 -11.15 9.34 -8.59
CA HIS A 83 -10.15 10.24 -9.20
C HIS A 83 -9.44 9.61 -10.40
N SER A 84 -9.85 8.42 -10.86
CA SER A 84 -9.20 7.68 -11.96
C SER A 84 -7.70 7.46 -11.74
N VAL A 85 -7.27 7.29 -10.48
CA VAL A 85 -5.87 7.02 -10.10
C VAL A 85 -5.66 5.53 -9.90
N HIS A 86 -4.66 4.98 -10.58
CA HIS A 86 -4.29 3.58 -10.43
C HIS A 86 -3.28 3.38 -9.28
N LEU A 87 -3.58 2.45 -8.36
CA LEU A 87 -2.77 2.12 -7.19
C LEU A 87 -2.40 0.62 -7.14
N PRO A 88 -1.48 0.16 -8.03
CA PRO A 88 -1.10 -1.25 -8.15
C PRO A 88 -0.80 -2.00 -6.85
N ILE A 89 -0.01 -1.41 -5.95
CA ILE A 89 0.40 -2.04 -4.70
C ILE A 89 -0.81 -2.11 -3.78
N THR A 90 -1.59 -1.03 -3.70
CA THR A 90 -2.80 -0.98 -2.86
C THR A 90 -3.85 -1.99 -3.33
N GLU A 91 -3.99 -2.20 -4.65
CA GLU A 91 -4.87 -3.21 -5.23
C GLU A 91 -4.43 -4.64 -4.86
N GLU A 92 -3.13 -4.94 -4.96
CA GLU A 92 -2.61 -6.26 -4.56
C GLU A 92 -2.73 -6.49 -3.05
N VAL A 93 -2.54 -5.45 -2.23
CA VAL A 93 -2.82 -5.52 -0.79
C VAL A 93 -4.30 -5.82 -0.54
N GLN A 94 -5.23 -5.20 -1.27
CA GLN A 94 -6.66 -5.51 -1.13
C GLN A 94 -6.98 -6.97 -1.46
N LYS A 95 -6.42 -7.51 -2.55
CA LYS A 95 -6.61 -8.91 -2.93
C LYS A 95 -6.08 -9.87 -1.88
N LEU A 96 -4.94 -9.55 -1.27
CA LEU A 96 -4.38 -10.33 -0.16
C LEU A 96 -5.32 -10.29 1.06
N LEU A 97 -5.85 -9.12 1.40
CA LEU A 97 -6.75 -8.95 2.53
C LEU A 97 -8.11 -9.64 2.30
N SER A 98 -8.59 -9.75 1.06
CA SER A 98 -9.82 -10.48 0.72
C SER A 98 -9.61 -11.99 0.49
N GLY A 99 -8.36 -12.47 0.49
CA GLY A 99 -8.05 -13.87 0.21
C GLY A 99 -8.20 -14.27 -1.27
N GLU A 100 -8.28 -13.29 -2.17
CA GLU A 100 -8.37 -13.53 -3.63
C GLU A 100 -7.05 -14.04 -4.23
N THR A 101 -5.93 -13.83 -3.55
CA THR A 101 -4.58 -14.16 -4.03
C THR A 101 -3.66 -14.55 -2.88
N THR A 102 -2.56 -15.21 -3.21
CA THR A 102 -1.46 -15.50 -2.29
C THR A 102 -0.38 -14.41 -2.35
N VAL A 103 0.46 -14.33 -1.32
CA VAL A 103 1.58 -13.37 -1.26
C VAL A 103 2.51 -13.56 -2.45
N GLN A 104 2.79 -14.81 -2.82
CA GLN A 104 3.64 -15.16 -3.96
C GLN A 104 3.04 -14.65 -5.27
N GLN A 105 1.75 -14.92 -5.51
CA GLN A 105 1.04 -14.44 -6.70
C GLN A 105 1.00 -12.91 -6.77
N SER A 106 0.76 -12.21 -5.66
CA SER A 106 0.78 -10.75 -5.64
C SER A 106 2.17 -10.16 -5.90
N ILE A 107 3.23 -10.76 -5.32
CA ILE A 107 4.60 -10.34 -5.62
C ILE A 107 4.90 -10.55 -7.12
N GLU A 108 4.53 -11.70 -7.67
CA GLU A 108 4.69 -11.98 -9.10
C GLU A 108 3.93 -10.99 -9.97
N ALA A 109 2.67 -10.65 -9.63
CA ALA A 109 1.89 -9.63 -10.32
C ALA A 109 2.57 -8.24 -10.26
N LEU A 110 3.14 -7.87 -9.12
CA LEU A 110 3.85 -6.59 -8.94
C LEU A 110 5.20 -6.51 -9.65
N LEU A 111 5.87 -7.64 -9.87
CA LEU A 111 7.17 -7.73 -10.53
C LEU A 111 7.05 -7.97 -12.05
N SER A 112 6.04 -8.70 -12.48
CA SER A 112 5.75 -8.99 -13.90
C SER A 112 5.20 -7.77 -14.65
N ARG A 113 4.63 -6.79 -13.93
CA ARG A 113 4.32 -5.49 -14.50
C ARG A 113 5.59 -4.85 -15.04
N THR A 114 5.70 -4.88 -16.36
CA THR A 114 6.78 -4.39 -17.20
C THR A 114 7.40 -3.12 -16.63
N ARG A 115 8.74 -3.08 -16.57
CA ARG A 115 9.61 -1.94 -16.24
C ARG A 115 9.13 -0.62 -16.87
N ARG A 116 8.10 0.01 -16.31
CA ARG A 116 7.68 1.36 -16.68
C ARG A 116 8.67 2.28 -16.00
N SER A 117 9.41 3.04 -16.80
CA SER A 117 10.43 3.99 -16.34
C SER A 117 9.89 4.81 -15.15
N GLU A 118 10.67 4.91 -14.08
CA GLU A 118 10.30 5.72 -12.92
C GLU A 118 10.18 7.22 -13.26
N HIS A 119 10.65 7.63 -14.45
CA HIS A 119 10.74 9.02 -14.93
C HIS A 119 9.82 9.38 -16.10
N GLN A 120 8.81 8.57 -16.45
CA GLN A 120 7.84 9.05 -17.45
C GLN A 120 6.95 10.15 -16.85
N ALA A 121 7.36 11.40 -17.08
CA ALA A 121 6.52 12.58 -17.00
C ALA A 121 5.35 12.40 -17.97
N GLN A 122 4.16 12.73 -17.48
CA GLN A 122 2.94 12.81 -18.28
C GLN A 122 3.15 13.91 -19.32
N SER A 123 3.43 13.51 -20.55
CA SER A 123 3.20 14.34 -21.73
C SER A 123 1.97 13.76 -22.41
N GLU A 124 0.84 14.43 -22.23
CA GLU A 124 -0.30 14.53 -23.15
C GLU A 124 -1.20 15.68 -22.69
#